data_AF-A0A9P3G2A4-F1
#
_entry.id   AF-A0A9P3G2A4-F1
#
_cell.length_a   1.000
_cell.length_b   1.000
_cell.length_c   1.000
_cell.angle_alpha   90.00
_cell.angle_beta   90.00
_cell.angle_gamma   90.00
#
_symmetry.space_group_name_H-M   'P 1'
#
loop_
_entity.id
_entity.type
_entity.pdbx_description
1 polymer ?
#
loop_
_entity_poly.entity_id
_entity_poly.type
_entity_poly.pdbx_seq_one_letter_code
_entity_poly.pdbx_strand_id
1 'polypeptide(L)'
;MSCTEPPAPIGSPAHKALAEQQPEITVVNIDAGTHPVMVRRAHYDVSDPRVLGALARFLEAEDALVVSLTVSPTHLALVAALRDGWDARLGRALRLEWPAG
;
A
#
# COMPACT_ATOMS: atom_id res chain seq x y z
N MET A 1 13.57 -3.41 -37.55
CA MET A 1 12.98 -4.74 -37.33
C MET A 1 12.79 -4.89 -35.82
N SER A 2 11.59 -4.64 -35.30
CA SER A 2 11.31 -4.85 -33.87
C SER A 2 10.89 -6.30 -33.68
N CYS A 3 11.77 -7.11 -33.12
CA CYS A 3 11.39 -8.40 -32.56
C CYS A 3 10.68 -8.13 -31.23
N THR A 4 9.34 -8.14 -31.23
CA THR A 4 8.57 -8.16 -29.99
C THR A 4 8.52 -9.60 -29.52
N GLU A 5 9.25 -9.93 -28.47
CA GLU A 5 9.20 -11.25 -27.84
C GLU A 5 7.76 -11.55 -27.38
N PRO A 6 7.26 -12.78 -27.57
CA PRO A 6 5.94 -13.17 -27.09
C PRO A 6 5.89 -13.12 -25.55
N PRO A 7 4.75 -12.76 -24.96
CA PRO A 7 4.61 -12.68 -23.51
C PRO A 7 4.90 -14.05 -22.88
N ALA A 8 5.67 -14.03 -21.79
CA ALA A 8 6.09 -15.24 -21.10
C ALA A 8 4.87 -16.07 -20.64
N PRO A 9 4.94 -17.41 -20.72
CA PRO A 9 3.82 -18.26 -20.32
C PRO A 9 3.50 -18.08 -18.84
N ILE A 10 2.20 -18.13 -18.52
CA ILE A 10 1.66 -18.05 -17.17
C ILE A 10 2.26 -19.21 -16.35
N GLY A 11 2.97 -18.87 -15.26
CA GLY A 11 3.68 -19.84 -14.42
C GLY A 11 5.18 -19.97 -14.68
N SER A 12 5.72 -19.24 -15.66
CA SER A 12 7.17 -19.14 -15.86
C SER A 12 7.88 -18.43 -14.69
N PRO A 13 9.18 -18.67 -14.47
CA PRO A 13 9.97 -17.91 -13.49
C PRO A 13 9.91 -16.41 -13.70
N ALA A 14 9.80 -15.95 -14.95
CA ALA A 14 9.60 -14.54 -15.29
C ALA A 14 8.21 -14.02 -14.86
N HIS A 15 7.15 -14.80 -15.04
CA HIS A 15 5.81 -14.47 -14.54
C HIS A 15 5.76 -14.47 -13.00
N LYS A 16 6.52 -15.35 -12.36
CA LYS A 16 6.67 -15.43 -10.90
C LYS A 16 7.49 -14.24 -10.34
N ALA A 17 8.58 -13.87 -11.00
CA ALA A 17 9.37 -12.68 -10.69
C ALA A 17 8.59 -11.38 -10.88
N LEU A 18 7.69 -11.31 -11.88
CA LEU A 18 6.80 -10.17 -12.08
C LEU A 18 5.75 -10.05 -10.96
N ALA A 19 5.24 -11.19 -10.46
CA ALA A 19 4.34 -11.22 -9.30
C ALA A 19 5.06 -10.85 -7.99
N GLU A 20 6.35 -11.20 -7.86
CA GLU A 20 7.23 -10.78 -6.75
C GLU A 20 7.63 -9.30 -6.83
N GLN A 21 7.44 -8.64 -7.98
CA GLN A 21 7.70 -7.22 -8.20
C GLN A 21 6.46 -6.32 -8.07
N GLN A 22 5.29 -6.89 -7.75
CA GLN A 22 4.08 -6.09 -7.65
C GLN A 22 4.21 -5.11 -6.48
N PRO A 23 4.05 -3.79 -6.72
CA PRO A 23 4.19 -2.82 -5.65
C PRO A 23 3.18 -3.07 -4.52
N GLU A 24 3.58 -2.75 -3.30
CA GLU A 24 2.78 -3.10 -2.14
C GLU A 24 2.76 -2.07 -1.04
N ILE A 25 1.64 -2.07 -0.33
CA ILE A 25 1.42 -1.26 0.85
C ILE A 25 1.17 -2.19 2.03
N THR A 26 2.06 -2.12 3.01
CA THR A 26 1.96 -2.85 4.28
C THR A 26 1.60 -1.86 5.38
N VAL A 27 0.53 -2.14 6.12
CA VAL A 27 0.11 -1.35 7.27
C VAL A 27 0.07 -2.25 8.50
N VAL A 28 0.80 -1.84 9.53
CA VAL A 28 0.79 -2.44 10.87
C VAL A 28 0.07 -1.47 11.79
N ASN A 29 -1.15 -1.82 12.18
CA ASN A 29 -1.89 -1.07 13.19
C ASN A 29 -1.52 -1.56 14.58
N ILE A 30 -1.06 -0.65 15.45
CA ILE A 30 -0.79 -0.93 16.86
C ILE A 30 -2.01 -0.49 17.66
N ASP A 31 -2.83 -1.47 18.03
CA ASP A 31 -3.97 -1.31 18.94
C ASP A 31 -3.50 -1.31 20.42
N ALA A 32 -4.15 -0.50 21.25
CA ALA A 32 -4.00 -0.49 22.71
C ALA A 32 -4.31 -1.85 23.37
N GLY A 33 -5.10 -2.71 22.71
CA GLY A 33 -5.42 -4.09 23.07
C GLY A 33 -4.29 -5.12 22.90
N THR A 34 -3.05 -4.68 22.70
CA THR A 34 -1.79 -5.48 22.66
C THR A 34 -1.59 -6.41 21.47
N HIS A 35 -2.50 -6.47 20.50
CA HIS A 35 -2.35 -7.30 19.30
C HIS A 35 -2.23 -6.44 18.04
N PRO A 36 -1.04 -6.31 17.43
CA PRO A 36 -0.90 -5.58 16.19
C PRO A 36 -1.65 -6.30 15.06
N VAL A 37 -2.37 -5.53 14.25
CA VAL A 37 -3.05 -6.03 13.05
C VAL A 37 -2.26 -5.63 11.82
N MET A 38 -1.92 -6.59 10.97
CA MET A 38 -1.19 -6.35 9.73
C MET A 38 -2.09 -6.55 8.52
N VAL A 39 -2.06 -5.58 7.61
CA VAL A 39 -2.71 -5.69 6.29
C VAL A 39 -1.67 -5.38 5.22
N ARG A 40 -1.61 -6.26 4.22
CA ARG A 40 -0.80 -6.07 3.01
C ARG A 40 -1.73 -5.97 1.81
N ARG A 41 -1.54 -4.95 0.98
CA ARG A 41 -2.34 -4.69 -0.23
C ARG A 41 -1.40 -4.54 -1.41
N ALA A 42 -1.70 -5.24 -2.50
CA ALA A 42 -1.11 -4.93 -3.79
C ALA A 42 -1.56 -3.53 -4.23
N HIS A 43 -0.64 -2.76 -4.80
CA HIS A 43 -0.90 -1.44 -5.35
C HIS A 43 -0.20 -1.31 -6.71
N TYR A 44 -0.78 -0.57 -7.65
CA TYR A 44 -0.24 -0.50 -9.01
C TYR A 44 1.05 0.33 -9.07
N ASP A 45 1.14 1.38 -8.28
CA ASP A 45 2.31 2.27 -8.18
C ASP A 45 2.32 2.94 -6.80
N VAL A 46 3.21 2.52 -5.91
CA VAL A 46 3.34 3.12 -4.56
C VAL A 46 4.24 4.36 -4.56
N SER A 47 4.94 4.62 -5.66
CA SER A 47 5.80 5.79 -5.83
C SER A 47 5.04 7.02 -6.31
N ASP A 48 3.81 6.85 -6.78
CA ASP A 48 2.92 7.94 -7.17
C ASP A 48 2.70 8.91 -6.00
N PRO A 49 3.10 10.20 -6.13
CA PRO A 49 2.92 11.20 -5.08
C PRO A 49 1.47 11.36 -4.61
N ARG A 50 0.49 11.03 -5.45
CA ARG A 50 -0.94 11.07 -5.09
C ARG A 50 -1.29 10.03 -4.03
N VAL A 51 -0.62 8.88 -4.05
CA VAL A 51 -0.79 7.82 -3.04
C VAL A 51 -0.29 8.30 -1.69
N LEU A 52 0.88 8.95 -1.65
CA LEU A 52 1.42 9.56 -0.43
C LEU A 52 0.50 10.67 0.09
N GLY A 53 -0.04 11.52 -0.79
CA GLY A 53 -0.99 12.56 -0.42
C GLY A 53 -2.31 12.00 0.13
N ALA A 54 -2.85 10.96 -0.49
CA ALA A 54 -4.07 10.30 0.01
C ALA A 54 -3.82 9.58 1.35
N LEU A 55 -2.65 8.93 1.51
CA LEU A 55 -2.25 8.31 2.77
C LEU A 55 -2.09 9.34 3.89
N ALA A 56 -1.47 10.49 3.61
CA ALA A 56 -1.30 11.57 4.59
C ALA A 56 -2.66 12.10 5.09
N ARG A 57 -3.61 12.34 4.17
CA ARG A 57 -4.98 12.77 4.53
C ARG A 57 -5.75 11.72 5.31
N PHE A 58 -5.57 10.45 4.97
CA PHE A 58 -6.13 9.34 5.74
C PHE A 58 -5.57 9.35 7.18
N LEU A 59 -4.25 9.43 7.33
CA LEU A 59 -3.59 9.46 8.65
C LEU A 59 -4.04 10.64 9.50
N GLU A 60 -4.18 11.83 8.89
CA GLU A 60 -4.72 13.01 9.55
C GLU A 60 -6.17 12.80 10.02
N ALA A 61 -7.03 12.25 9.16
CA ALA A 61 -8.43 11.99 9.51
C ALA A 61 -8.61 10.87 10.55
N GLU A 62 -7.67 9.94 10.64
CA GLU A 62 -7.62 8.91 11.68
C GLU A 62 -7.09 9.44 13.02
N ASP A 63 -6.58 10.68 13.08
CA ASP A 63 -5.78 11.19 14.22
C ASP A 63 -4.67 10.19 14.58
N ALA A 64 -4.00 9.68 13.53
CA ALA A 64 -3.10 8.53 13.66
C ALA A 64 -1.79 8.91 14.35
N LEU A 65 -1.39 8.11 15.34
CA LEU A 65 -0.03 8.15 15.86
C LEU A 65 0.88 7.36 14.92
N VAL A 66 1.67 8.05 14.10
CA VAL A 66 2.64 7.40 13.19
C VAL A 66 3.92 7.06 13.95
N VAL A 67 4.25 5.76 13.98
CA VAL A 67 5.49 5.25 14.58
C VAL A 67 6.59 5.13 13.52
N SER A 68 6.25 4.67 12.33
CA SER A 68 7.20 4.51 11.22
C SER A 68 6.50 4.62 9.87
N LEU A 69 7.14 5.31 8.92
CA LEU A 69 6.78 5.31 7.51
C LEU A 69 8.05 5.06 6.70
N THR A 70 8.03 4.00 5.89
CA THR A 70 9.12 3.65 4.98
C THR A 70 8.59 3.60 3.56
N VAL A 71 9.29 4.24 2.64
CA VAL A 71 8.94 4.28 1.21
C VAL A 71 10.14 3.83 0.39
N SER A 72 9.90 2.91 -0.52
CA SER A 72 10.82 2.47 -1.57
C SER A 72 10.07 2.44 -2.91
N PRO A 73 10.76 2.28 -4.05
CA PRO A 73 10.12 2.31 -5.37
C PRO A 73 8.95 1.32 -5.53
N THR A 74 8.99 0.19 -4.81
CA THR A 74 7.96 -0.87 -4.92
C THR A 74 7.27 -1.18 -3.59
N HIS A 75 7.70 -0.60 -2.47
CA HIS A 75 7.11 -0.90 -1.16
C HIS A 75 6.84 0.37 -0.37
N LEU A 76 5.65 0.47 0.21
CA LEU A 76 5.30 1.42 1.26
C LEU A 76 4.95 0.64 2.52
N ALA A 77 5.62 0.93 3.63
CA ALA A 77 5.34 0.32 4.92
C ALA A 77 4.99 1.41 5.95
N LEU A 78 3.86 1.24 6.63
CA LEU A 78 3.35 2.13 7.65
C LEU A 78 3.15 1.35 8.94
N VAL A 79 3.66 1.89 10.04
CA VAL A 79 3.36 1.45 11.40
C VAL A 79 2.72 2.62 12.12
N ALA A 80 1.46 2.47 12.53
CA ALA A 80 0.69 3.54 13.17
C ALA A 80 -0.32 2.98 14.17
N ALA A 81 -0.81 3.82 15.08
CA ALA A 81 -2.04 3.55 15.80
C ALA A 81 -3.21 4.22 15.06
N LEU A 82 -4.21 3.42 14.67
CA LEU A 82 -5.37 3.78 13.87
C LEU A 82 -6.65 3.42 14.63
N ARG A 83 -7.73 4.12 14.33
CA ARG A 83 -9.03 3.90 14.98
C ARG A 83 -9.69 2.61 14.50
N ASP A 84 -10.68 2.11 15.24
CA ASP A 84 -11.43 0.92 14.84
C ASP A 84 -12.05 1.05 13.43
N GLY A 85 -12.04 -0.06 12.70
CA GLY A 85 -12.54 -0.14 11.32
C GLY A 85 -11.75 0.69 10.30
N TRP A 86 -10.47 0.96 10.57
CA TRP A 86 -9.56 1.72 9.68
C TRP A 86 -9.36 1.06 8.31
N ASP A 87 -9.46 -0.27 8.22
CA ASP A 87 -9.11 -1.05 7.04
C ASP A 87 -9.97 -0.71 5.81
N ALA A 88 -11.28 -0.52 6.02
CA ALA A 88 -12.20 -0.10 4.97
C ALA A 88 -11.92 1.33 4.49
N ARG A 89 -11.54 2.22 5.42
CA ARG A 89 -11.21 3.62 5.14
C ARG A 89 -9.87 3.74 4.42
N LEU A 90 -8.87 2.99 4.85
CA LEU A 90 -7.60 2.83 4.15
C LEU A 90 -7.84 2.37 2.71
N GLY A 91 -8.70 1.37 2.50
CA GLY A 91 -9.05 0.89 1.17
C GLY A 91 -9.55 2.01 0.24
N ARG A 92 -10.36 2.94 0.76
CA ARG A 92 -10.82 4.12 0.00
C ARG A 92 -9.68 5.09 -0.29
N ALA A 93 -8.82 5.35 0.68
CA ALA A 93 -7.66 6.22 0.51
C ALA A 93 -6.72 5.71 -0.58
N LEU A 94 -6.42 4.41 -0.57
CA LEU A 94 -5.54 3.78 -1.56
C LEU A 94 -6.14 3.71 -2.96
N ARG A 95 -7.47 3.76 -3.11
CA ARG A 95 -8.13 3.92 -4.41
C ARG A 95 -8.24 5.38 -4.87
N LEU A 96 -7.63 6.31 -4.13
CA LEU A 96 -7.73 7.76 -4.37
C LEU A 96 -9.18 8.28 -4.30
N GLU A 97 -10.05 7.59 -3.56
CA GLU A 97 -11.46 7.95 -3.32
C GLU A 97 -11.63 8.80 -2.05
N TRP A 98 -10.51 9.29 -1.47
CA TRP A 98 -10.55 10.16 -0.32
C TRP A 98 -10.90 11.58 -0.76
N PRO A 99 -11.86 12.26 -0.11
CA PRO A 99 -12.26 13.60 -0.49
C PRO A 99 -11.04 14.54 -0.50
N ALA A 100 -10.93 15.33 -1.56
CA ALA A 100 -10.09 16.51 -1.54
C ALA A 100 -10.80 17.54 -0.65
N GLY A 101 -10.20 17.82 0.51
CA GLY A 101 -10.63 18.92 1.36
C GLY A 101 -10.54 20.27 0.64
#